data_AF-A0A7J3TAS7-F1
#
_entry.id   AF-A0A7J3TAS7-F1
#
_cell.length_a   1.000
_cell.length_b   1.000
_cell.length_c   1.000
_cell.angle_alpha   90.00
_cell.angle_beta   90.00
_cell.angle_gamma   90.00
#
_symmetry.space_group_name_H-M   'P 1'
#
loop_
_entity.id
_entity.type
_entity.pdbx_description
1 polymer ?
#
loop_
_entity_poly.entity_id
_entity_poly.type
_entity_poly.pdbx_seq_one_letter_code
_entity_poly.pdbx_strand_id
1 'polypeptide(L)'
;MKDIEDMGGDIDRITLPMKIGKKYAGISASIFFLIAVALSPLPYILGFFDIYYLIAVLLSDILFIYASVIQFKDPTKGQNTAKIAMVLGLISYLIGGIA
;
A
#
# COMPACT_ATOMS: atom_id res chain seq x y z
N MET A 1 3.87 6.58 -5.72
CA MET A 1 3.37 5.62 -6.72
C MET A 1 2.55 6.31 -7.80
N LYS A 2 1.45 6.99 -7.47
CA LYS A 2 0.63 7.74 -8.45
C LYS A 2 1.43 8.68 -9.35
N ASP A 3 2.33 9.46 -8.75
CA ASP A 3 3.21 10.34 -9.52
C ASP A 3 4.09 9.60 -10.55
N ILE A 4 4.40 8.31 -10.34
CA ILE A 4 5.18 7.49 -11.29
C ILE A 4 4.34 7.15 -12.52
N GLU A 5 3.05 6.87 -12.30
CA GLU A 5 2.05 6.61 -13.35
C GLU A 5 1.77 7.88 -14.15
N ASP A 6 1.62 9.02 -13.47
CA ASP A 6 1.23 10.31 -14.07
C ASP A 6 2.42 11.07 -14.71
N MET A 7 3.67 10.60 -14.57
CA MET A 7 4.87 11.30 -15.06
C MET A 7 4.82 11.75 -16.53
N GLY A 8 4.12 11.02 -17.41
CA GLY A 8 4.01 11.36 -18.83
C GLY A 8 3.05 12.51 -19.12
N GLY A 9 2.10 12.78 -18.22
CA GLY A 9 1.12 13.87 -18.32
C GLY A 9 1.43 15.07 -17.42
N ASP A 10 2.42 14.95 -16.53
CA ASP A 10 2.82 16.00 -15.61
C ASP A 10 3.66 17.08 -16.30
N ILE A 11 2.99 18.14 -16.75
CA ILE A 11 3.61 19.29 -17.46
C ILE A 11 3.84 20.52 -16.58
N ASP A 12 3.07 20.71 -15.50
CA ASP A 12 3.09 21.93 -14.67
C ASP A 12 3.51 21.67 -13.21
N ARG A 13 4.11 20.51 -12.94
CA ARG A 13 4.56 20.14 -11.59
C ARG A 13 5.85 19.33 -11.63
N ILE A 14 6.72 19.54 -10.65
CA ILE A 14 7.93 18.74 -10.47
C ILE A 14 7.67 17.71 -9.37
N THR A 15 7.39 16.47 -9.77
CA THR A 15 7.10 15.38 -8.83
C THR A 15 8.36 14.64 -8.38
N LEU A 16 8.26 13.86 -7.31
CA LEU A 16 9.37 13.04 -6.80
C LEU A 16 10.03 12.17 -7.89
N PRO A 17 9.29 11.38 -8.70
CA PRO A 17 9.91 10.56 -9.74
C PRO A 17 10.53 11.37 -10.89
N MET A 18 10.18 12.65 -11.08
CA MET A 18 10.90 13.53 -12.00
C MET A 18 12.26 13.95 -11.44
N LYS A 19 12.39 14.11 -10.12
CA LYS A 19 13.66 14.49 -9.46
C LYS A 19 14.62 13.31 -9.28
N ILE A 20 14.11 12.18 -8.79
CA ILE A 20 14.93 11.02 -8.42
C ILE A 20 14.78 9.84 -9.38
N GLY A 21 13.93 9.95 -10.40
CA GLY A 21 13.65 8.87 -11.34
C GLY A 21 12.60 7.86 -10.86
N LYS A 22 11.92 7.22 -11.82
CA LYS A 22 10.86 6.22 -11.58
C LYS A 22 11.29 5.09 -10.66
N LYS A 23 12.53 4.59 -10.82
CA LYS A 23 13.04 3.45 -10.05
C LYS A 23 13.17 3.77 -8.57
N TYR A 24 13.82 4.88 -8.22
CA TYR A 24 14.02 5.27 -6.82
C TYR A 24 12.71 5.70 -6.15
N ALA A 25 11.84 6.40 -6.88
CA ALA A 25 10.50 6.69 -6.40
C ALA A 25 9.68 5.41 -6.16
N GLY A 26 9.81 4.41 -7.05
CA GLY A 26 9.21 3.09 -6.88
C GLY A 26 9.71 2.41 -5.60
N ILE A 27 11.03 2.35 -5.40
CA ILE A 27 11.63 1.79 -4.18
C ILE A 27 11.08 2.48 -2.93
N SER A 28 10.97 3.82 -2.94
CA SER A 28 10.41 4.54 -1.80
C SER A 28 8.95 4.13 -1.52
N ALA A 29 8.12 3.98 -2.55
CA ALA A 29 6.74 3.53 -2.40
C ALA A 29 6.66 2.10 -1.85
N SER A 30 7.51 1.18 -2.34
CA SER A 30 7.58 -0.19 -1.84
C SER A 30 8.00 -0.24 -0.36
N ILE A 31 8.96 0.59 0.05
CA ILE A 31 9.38 0.69 1.46
C ILE A 31 8.20 1.11 2.35
N PHE A 32 7.43 2.13 1.94
CA PHE A 32 6.25 2.55 2.71
C PHE A 32 5.19 1.44 2.82
N PHE A 33 4.96 0.66 1.77
CA PHE A 33 4.06 -0.51 1.85
C PHE A 33 4.59 -1.57 2.81
N LEU A 34 5.88 -1.88 2.77
CA LEU A 34 6.47 -2.87 3.69
C LEU A 34 6.42 -2.39 5.14
N ILE A 35 6.63 -1.09 5.40
CA ILE A 35 6.46 -0.51 6.73
C ILE A 35 5.00 -0.62 7.17
N ALA A 36 4.03 -0.32 6.30
CA ALA A 36 2.61 -0.46 6.62
C ALA A 36 2.25 -1.91 6.99
N VAL A 37 2.75 -2.88 6.23
CA VAL A 37 2.57 -4.32 6.52
C VAL A 37 3.25 -4.71 7.83
N ALA A 38 4.44 -4.19 8.13
CA ALA A 38 5.12 -4.48 9.40
C ALA A 38 4.38 -3.90 10.62
N LEU A 39 3.67 -2.78 10.43
CA LEU A 39 2.88 -2.12 11.47
C LEU A 39 1.45 -2.67 11.59
N SER A 40 0.94 -3.40 10.59
CA SER A 40 -0.42 -3.96 10.57
C SER A 40 -0.77 -4.88 11.75
N PRO A 41 0.16 -5.68 12.35
CA PRO A 41 -0.17 -6.55 13.48
C PRO A 41 -0.23 -5.81 14.81
N LEU A 42 0.21 -4.55 14.85
CA LEU A 42 0.38 -3.77 16.07
C LEU A 42 -0.94 -3.58 16.84
N PRO A 43 -2.09 -3.30 16.19
CA PRO A 43 -3.39 -3.25 16.88
C PRO A 43 -3.78 -4.56 17.58
N TYR A 44 -3.43 -5.71 17.00
CA TYR A 44 -3.67 -7.03 17.60
C TYR A 44 -2.73 -7.25 18.80
N ILE A 45 -1.43 -6.96 18.65
CA ILE A 45 -0.42 -7.14 19.71
C ILE A 45 -0.71 -6.23 20.91
N LEU A 46 -1.19 -5.00 20.68
CA LEU A 46 -1.59 -4.08 21.73
C LEU A 46 -2.94 -4.43 22.39
N GLY A 47 -3.65 -5.44 21.89
CA GLY A 47 -4.93 -5.88 22.43
C GLY A 47 -6.13 -4.99 22.06
N PHE A 48 -6.01 -4.17 21.01
CA PHE A 48 -7.14 -3.35 20.52
C PHE A 48 -8.13 -4.15 19.68
N PHE A 49 -7.67 -5.18 18.97
CA PHE A 49 -8.51 -6.03 18.11
C PHE A 49 -8.19 -7.51 18.27
N ASP A 50 -9.17 -8.37 17.97
CA ASP A 50 -9.06 -9.83 18.07
C ASP A 50 -8.55 -10.50 16.77
N ILE A 51 -8.45 -11.83 16.77
CA ILE A 51 -7.93 -12.65 15.68
C ILE A 51 -8.66 -12.44 14.35
N TYR A 52 -9.94 -12.04 14.36
CA TYR A 52 -10.71 -11.74 13.16
C TYR A 52 -10.15 -10.54 12.38
N TYR A 53 -9.69 -9.50 13.09
CA TYR A 53 -8.97 -8.38 12.48
C TYR A 53 -7.67 -8.87 11.83
N LEU A 54 -6.92 -9.74 12.52
CA LEU A 54 -5.63 -10.23 12.02
C LEU A 54 -5.79 -11.04 10.73
N ILE A 55 -6.79 -11.91 10.65
CA ILE A 55 -7.08 -12.69 9.44
C ILE A 55 -7.49 -11.76 8.28
N ALA A 56 -8.32 -10.75 8.55
CA ALA A 56 -8.76 -9.81 7.53
C ALA A 56 -7.61 -8.93 7.02
N VAL A 57 -6.77 -8.41 7.91
CA VAL A 57 -5.67 -7.49 7.55
C VAL A 57 -4.57 -8.23 6.78
N LEU A 58 -4.37 -9.53 7.03
CA LEU A 58 -3.44 -10.35 6.26
C LEU A 58 -3.77 -10.36 4.75
N LEU A 59 -5.05 -10.32 4.37
CA LEU A 59 -5.43 -10.23 2.96
C LEU A 59 -5.01 -8.89 2.35
N SER A 60 -5.15 -7.80 3.10
CA SER A 60 -4.67 -6.48 2.71
C SER A 60 -3.14 -6.47 2.56
N ASP A 61 -2.42 -7.10 3.50
CA ASP A 61 -0.95 -7.13 3.51
C ASP A 61 -0.38 -7.89 2.32
N ILE A 62 -0.97 -9.04 1.95
CA ILE A 62 -0.59 -9.79 0.75
C ILE A 62 -0.73 -8.91 -0.49
N LEU A 63 -1.80 -8.13 -0.59
CA LEU A 63 -2.00 -7.21 -1.72
C LEU A 63 -1.04 -6.03 -1.70
N PHE A 64 -0.68 -5.48 -0.53
CA PHE A 64 0.34 -4.43 -0.44
C PHE A 64 1.72 -4.95 -0.85
N ILE A 65 2.09 -6.16 -0.44
CA ILE A 65 3.33 -6.81 -0.89
C ILE A 65 3.29 -7.02 -2.41
N TYR A 66 2.18 -7.53 -2.95
CA TYR A 66 2.03 -7.72 -4.40
C TYR A 66 2.11 -6.39 -5.15
N ALA A 67 1.44 -5.34 -4.66
CA ALA A 67 1.49 -3.99 -5.20
C ALA A 67 2.92 -3.43 -5.23
N SER A 68 3.70 -3.70 -4.18
CA SER A 68 5.10 -3.26 -4.06
C SER A 68 6.02 -3.85 -5.14
N VAL A 69 5.69 -5.03 -5.68
CA VAL A 69 6.46 -5.72 -6.72
C VAL A 69 5.92 -5.39 -8.11
N ILE A 70 4.61 -5.49 -8.31
CA ILE A 70 4.00 -5.34 -9.64
C ILE A 70 4.14 -3.90 -10.17
N GLN A 71 4.22 -2.90 -9.29
CA GLN A 71 4.38 -1.50 -9.70
C GLN A 71 5.62 -1.22 -10.57
N PHE A 72 6.68 -2.03 -10.45
CA PHE A 72 7.89 -1.86 -11.25
C PHE A 72 7.72 -2.35 -12.68
N LYS A 73 6.77 -3.28 -12.92
CA LYS A 73 6.41 -3.76 -14.25
C LYS A 73 5.29 -2.92 -14.85
N ASP A 74 4.29 -2.61 -14.03
CA ASP A 74 3.07 -1.91 -14.43
C ASP A 74 2.59 -1.03 -13.27
N PRO A 75 2.94 0.26 -13.28
CA PRO A 75 2.52 1.21 -12.24
C PRO A 75 1.01 1.29 -12.10
N THR A 76 0.24 1.26 -13.20
CA THR A 76 -1.22 1.31 -13.15
C THR A 76 -1.79 0.11 -12.40
N LYS A 77 -1.29 -1.10 -12.67
CA LYS A 77 -1.72 -2.29 -11.93
C LYS A 77 -1.38 -2.21 -10.46
N GLY A 78 -0.15 -1.84 -10.10
CA GLY A 78 0.21 -1.75 -8.68
C GLY A 78 -0.60 -0.69 -7.95
N GLN A 79 -1.01 0.39 -8.62
CA GLN A 79 -1.83 1.44 -8.03
C GLN A 79 -3.24 0.90 -7.76
N ASN A 80 -3.81 0.19 -8.72
CA ASN A 80 -5.13 -0.41 -8.56
C ASN A 80 -5.12 -1.49 -7.47
N THR A 81 -4.09 -2.34 -7.43
CA THR A 81 -3.89 -3.30 -6.34
C THR A 81 -3.77 -2.60 -4.98
N ALA A 82 -2.98 -1.54 -4.87
CA ALA A 82 -2.82 -0.79 -3.62
C ALA A 82 -4.15 -0.17 -3.15
N LYS A 83 -4.99 0.33 -4.06
CA LYS A 83 -6.34 0.82 -3.71
C LYS A 83 -7.23 -0.29 -3.16
N ILE A 84 -7.20 -1.47 -3.77
CA ILE A 84 -7.96 -2.64 -3.29
C ILE A 84 -7.43 -3.04 -1.89
N ALA A 85 -6.11 -3.08 -1.70
CA ALA A 85 -5.50 -3.35 -0.40
C ALA A 85 -5.97 -2.35 0.66
N MET A 86 -5.98 -1.04 0.36
CA MET A 86 -6.48 -0.01 1.27
C MET A 86 -7.95 -0.25 1.68
N VAL A 87 -8.82 -0.59 0.73
CA VAL A 87 -10.23 -0.89 1.03
C VAL A 87 -10.36 -2.12 1.93
N LEU A 88 -9.61 -3.20 1.65
CA LEU A 88 -9.58 -4.37 2.51
C LEU A 88 -9.04 -4.05 3.91
N GLY A 89 -8.02 -3.19 4.01
CA GLY A 89 -7.51 -2.70 5.27
C GLY A 89 -8.58 -2.00 6.09
N LEU A 90 -9.34 -1.07 5.48
CA LEU A 90 -10.46 -0.40 6.14
C LEU A 90 -11.54 -1.39 6.59
N ILE A 91 -11.89 -2.38 5.75
CA ILE A 91 -12.84 -3.44 6.12
C ILE A 91 -12.31 -4.23 7.33
N SER A 92 -11.01 -4.49 7.39
CA SER A 92 -10.39 -5.19 8.52
C SER A 92 -10.57 -4.40 9.82
N TYR A 93 -10.37 -3.08 9.79
CA TYR A 93 -10.65 -2.19 10.93
C TYR A 93 -12.13 -2.20 11.33
N LEU A 94 -13.06 -2.23 10.37
CA LEU A 94 -14.49 -2.35 10.67
C LEU A 94 -14.83 -3.68 11.34
N ILE A 95 -14.29 -4.79 10.85
CA ILE A 95 -14.47 -6.13 11.44
C ILE A 95 -13.92 -6.13 12.87
N GLY A 96 -12.71 -5.60 13.07
CA GLY A 96 -12.08 -5.52 14.39
C GLY A 96 -12.85 -4.65 15.38
N GLY A 97 -13.52 -3.58 14.92
CA GLY A 97 -14.31 -2.70 15.79
C GLY A 97 -15.71 -3.22 16.16
N ILE A 98 -16.20 -4.26 15.48
CA ILE A 98 -17.53 -4.86 15.74
C ILE A 98 -17.41 -6.16 16.54
N ALA A 99 -16.33 -6.91 16.34
CA ALA A 99 -16.03 -8.14 17.08
C ALA A 99 -15.56 -7.85 18.50
#